data_AF-A0A389MMJ7-F1
#
_entry.id   AF-A0A389MMJ7-F1
#
_cell.length_a   1.000
_cell.length_b   1.000
_cell.length_c   1.000
_cell.angle_alpha   90.00
_cell.angle_beta   90.00
_cell.angle_gamma   90.00
#
_symmetry.space_group_name_H-M   'P 1'
#
loop_
_entity.id
_entity.type
_entity.pdbx_description
1 polymer ?
#
loop_
_entity_poly.entity_id
_entity_poly.type
_entity_poly.pdbx_seq_one_letter_code
_entity_poly.pdbx_strand_id
1 'polypeptide(L)'
;MANRHRGEVDLDLGGTRYTLCITLGALAEIESGLGGGDLDGLAARFSDGRLAGSDLIVLLGAALRGGGHPLDDAAVARLPLAGSLDAIGAALGAALTLAFGEPEPRP
;
A
#
# COMPACT_ATOMS: atom_id res chain seq x y z
N MET A 1 -8.28 2.65 15.16
CA MET A 1 -9.42 2.83 14.24
C MET A 1 -8.92 3.74 13.14
N ALA A 2 -8.87 3.28 11.89
CA ALA A 2 -8.42 4.10 10.77
C ALA A 2 -9.31 5.35 10.59
N ASN A 3 -8.68 6.51 10.50
CA ASN A 3 -9.34 7.77 10.14
C ASN A 3 -9.25 8.02 8.62
N ARG A 4 -10.36 7.79 7.91
CA ARG A 4 -10.46 8.01 6.47
C ARG A 4 -10.15 9.45 6.06
N HIS A 5 -10.42 10.45 6.92
CA HIS A 5 -10.09 11.85 6.65
C HIS A 5 -8.58 12.15 6.70
N ARG A 6 -7.79 11.27 7.35
CA ARG A 6 -6.32 11.32 7.34
C ARG A 6 -5.70 10.42 6.27
N GLY A 7 -6.51 9.76 5.44
CA GLY A 7 -6.04 8.77 4.48
C GLY A 7 -5.59 7.45 5.12
N GLU A 8 -6.12 7.11 6.29
CA GLU A 8 -5.82 5.83 6.94
C GLU A 8 -6.79 4.74 6.48
N VAL A 9 -6.26 3.52 6.32
CA VAL A 9 -7.03 2.31 5.99
C VAL A 9 -6.63 1.18 6.94
N ASP A 10 -7.61 0.44 7.44
CA ASP A 10 -7.31 -0.73 8.28
C ASP A 10 -7.07 -1.97 7.40
N LEU A 11 -6.05 -2.76 7.75
CA LEU A 11 -5.74 -4.05 7.13
C LEU A 11 -5.50 -5.08 8.23
N ASP A 12 -6.17 -6.23 8.17
CA ASP A 12 -5.90 -7.36 9.05
C ASP A 12 -4.90 -8.31 8.38
N LEU A 13 -3.82 -8.67 9.08
CA LEU A 13 -2.83 -9.66 8.68
C LEU A 13 -2.60 -10.65 9.84
N GLY A 14 -2.91 -11.92 9.60
CA GLY A 14 -2.86 -12.99 10.59
C GLY A 14 -3.62 -12.71 11.90
N GLY A 15 -4.75 -12.01 11.87
CA GLY A 15 -5.51 -11.65 13.07
C GLY A 15 -4.94 -10.43 13.82
N THR A 16 -3.92 -9.77 13.26
CA THR A 16 -3.39 -8.50 13.76
C THR A 16 -3.88 -7.38 12.85
N ARG A 17 -4.52 -6.37 13.45
CA ARG A 17 -5.00 -5.20 12.72
C ARG A 17 -3.90 -4.15 12.62
N TYR A 18 -3.54 -3.84 11.40
CA TYR A 18 -2.62 -2.78 11.02
C TYR A 18 -3.38 -1.59 10.44
N THR A 19 -2.75 -0.42 10.51
CA THR A 19 -3.25 0.79 9.88
C THR A 19 -2.26 1.18 8.80
N LEU A 20 -2.76 1.36 7.58
CA LEU A 20 -2.03 1.82 6.43
C LEU A 20 -2.26 3.32 6.27
N CYS A 21 -1.22 4.07 5.94
CA CYS A 21 -1.35 5.48 5.57
C CYS A 21 -0.28 5.82 4.55
N ILE A 22 -0.68 6.44 3.44
CA ILE A 22 0.25 6.91 2.42
C ILE A 22 0.72 8.30 2.81
N THR A 23 1.95 8.39 3.28
CA THR A 23 2.63 9.66 3.58
C THR A 23 3.57 10.04 2.44
N LEU A 24 4.06 11.28 2.41
CA LEU A 24 5.08 11.70 1.43
C LEU A 24 6.35 10.84 1.52
N GLY A 25 6.74 10.42 2.74
CA GLY A 25 7.85 9.48 2.92
C GLY A 25 7.55 8.11 2.32
N ALA A 26 6.34 7.59 2.53
CA ALA A 26 5.91 6.33 1.94
C ALA A 26 5.95 6.39 0.40
N LEU A 27 5.54 7.51 -0.21
CA LEU A 27 5.62 7.70 -1.66
C LEU A 27 7.07 7.65 -2.16
N ALA A 28 7.97 8.38 -1.52
CA ALA A 28 9.39 8.39 -1.89
C ALA A 28 10.04 7.00 -1.74
N GLU A 29 9.67 6.24 -0.70
CA GLU A 29 10.12 4.86 -0.51
C GLU A 29 9.62 3.94 -1.60
N ILE A 30 8.35 4.07 -2.00
CA ILE A 30 7.73 3.27 -3.06
C ILE A 30 8.43 3.53 -4.40
N GLU A 31 8.65 4.80 -4.77
CA GLU A 31 9.36 5.16 -6.00
C GLU A 31 10.78 4.59 -6.01
N SER A 32 11.49 4.70 -4.87
CA SER A 32 12.85 4.19 -4.73
C SER A 32 12.91 2.66 -4.80
N GLY A 33 11.98 1.96 -4.14
CA GLY A 33 11.94 0.50 -4.06
C GLY A 33 11.49 -0.18 -5.35
N LEU A 34 10.71 0.52 -6.19
CA LEU A 34 10.21 -0.01 -7.47
C LEU A 34 11.06 0.39 -8.69
N GLY A 35 12.16 1.13 -8.48
CA GLY A 35 13.12 1.44 -9.53
C GLY A 35 12.89 2.74 -10.30
N GLY A 36 12.31 3.77 -9.65
CA GLY A 36 12.27 5.13 -10.19
C GLY A 36 11.22 5.39 -11.28
N GLY A 37 10.11 4.63 -11.27
CA GLY A 37 8.95 4.91 -12.12
C GLY A 37 7.97 5.87 -11.45
N ASP A 38 7.24 6.65 -12.25
CA ASP A 38 6.20 7.55 -11.77
C ASP A 38 5.07 6.80 -11.04
N LEU A 39 4.50 7.43 -10.02
CA LEU A 39 3.37 6.92 -9.22
C LEU A 39 2.14 6.54 -10.08
N ASP A 40 1.95 7.20 -11.22
CA ASP A 40 0.90 6.85 -12.19
C ASP A 40 1.10 5.46 -12.81
N GLY A 41 2.35 5.13 -13.15
CA GLY A 41 2.69 3.81 -13.68
C GLY A 41 2.46 2.71 -12.66
N LEU A 42 2.66 3.02 -11.38
CA LEU A 42 2.38 2.12 -10.28
C LEU A 42 0.87 1.88 -10.08
N ALA A 43 0.07 2.93 -10.05
CA ALA A 43 -1.39 2.82 -9.91
C ALA A 43 -1.99 1.98 -11.07
N ALA A 44 -1.49 2.16 -12.28
CA ALA A 44 -1.89 1.35 -13.44
C ALA A 44 -1.48 -0.12 -13.28
N ARG A 45 -0.22 -0.41 -12.89
CA ARG A 45 0.26 -1.79 -12.66
C ARG A 45 -0.52 -2.51 -11.55
N PHE A 46 -0.88 -1.75 -10.50
CA PHE A 46 -1.71 -2.22 -9.40
C PHE A 46 -3.10 -2.63 -9.89
N SER A 47 -3.76 -1.73 -10.62
CA SER A 47 -5.12 -1.95 -11.16
C SER A 47 -5.19 -3.10 -12.17
N ASP A 48 -4.13 -3.30 -12.95
CA ASP A 48 -4.02 -4.39 -13.91
C ASP A 48 -3.60 -5.74 -13.29
N GLY A 49 -3.37 -5.80 -11.97
CA GLY A 49 -2.93 -7.03 -11.28
C GLY A 49 -1.54 -7.52 -11.70
N ARG A 50 -0.68 -6.63 -12.22
CA ARG A 50 0.66 -6.97 -12.75
C ARG A 50 1.79 -6.76 -11.74
N LEU A 51 1.49 -6.71 -10.45
CA LEU A 51 2.50 -6.52 -9.41
C LEU A 51 3.15 -7.84 -9.02
N ALA A 52 4.49 -7.81 -8.91
CA ALA A 52 5.23 -8.92 -8.35
C ALA A 52 5.10 -8.94 -6.81
N GLY A 53 5.37 -10.09 -6.19
CA GLY A 53 5.36 -10.20 -4.72
C GLY A 53 6.35 -9.24 -4.04
N SER A 54 7.49 -8.94 -4.69
CA SER A 54 8.44 -7.92 -4.23
C SER A 54 7.83 -6.52 -4.22
N ASP A 55 7.05 -6.17 -5.25
CA ASP A 55 6.40 -4.87 -5.35
C ASP A 55 5.36 -4.70 -4.24
N LEU A 56 4.62 -5.78 -3.94
CA LEU A 56 3.67 -5.80 -2.82
C LEU A 56 4.35 -5.60 -1.46
N ILE A 57 5.52 -6.19 -1.24
CA ILE A 57 6.28 -6.02 0.00
C ILE A 57 6.71 -4.56 0.17
N VAL A 58 7.25 -3.95 -0.89
CA VAL A 58 7.66 -2.53 -0.88
C VAL A 58 6.45 -1.63 -0.61
N LEU A 59 5.35 -1.85 -1.33
CA LEU A 59 4.14 -1.02 -1.21
C LEU A 59 3.52 -1.13 0.19
N LEU A 60 3.36 -2.36 0.68
CA LEU A 60 2.80 -2.64 1.98
C LEU A 60 3.69 -2.11 3.11
N GLY A 61 5.02 -2.29 3.00
CA GLY A 61 5.97 -1.78 3.98
C GLY A 61 5.92 -0.25 4.09
N ALA A 62 5.95 0.46 2.97
CA ALA A 62 5.84 1.91 2.96
C ALA A 62 4.50 2.40 3.57
N ALA A 63 3.39 1.76 3.21
CA ALA A 63 2.07 2.12 3.76
C ALA A 63 1.94 1.82 5.26
N LEU A 64 2.51 0.71 5.74
CA LEU A 64 2.56 0.35 7.16
C LEU A 64 3.41 1.36 7.95
N ARG A 65 4.58 1.71 7.44
CA ARG A 65 5.47 2.73 8.05
C ARG A 65 4.80 4.09 8.11
N GLY A 66 4.12 4.50 7.04
CA GLY A 66 3.31 5.72 7.04
C GLY A 66 2.14 5.68 8.04
N GLY A 67 1.57 4.51 8.29
CA GLY A 67 0.55 4.27 9.31
C GLY A 67 1.08 4.13 10.75
N GLY A 68 2.38 4.31 10.96
CA GLY A 68 3.03 4.27 12.29
C GLY A 68 3.56 2.90 12.71
N HIS A 69 3.64 1.93 11.79
CA HIS A 69 4.18 0.59 12.06
C HIS A 69 5.63 0.50 11.55
N PRO A 70 6.66 0.49 12.42
CA PRO A 70 8.06 0.51 12.02
C PRO A 70 8.54 -0.89 11.58
N LEU A 71 7.96 -1.40 10.49
CA LEU A 71 8.29 -2.69 9.90
C LEU A 71 9.18 -2.45 8.68
N ASP A 72 10.34 -3.11 8.63
CA ASP A 72 11.17 -3.15 7.43
C ASP A 72 10.64 -4.17 6.41
N ASP A 73 11.17 -4.14 5.20
CA ASP A 73 10.68 -4.99 4.11
C ASP A 73 10.87 -6.49 4.42
N ALA A 74 11.91 -6.83 5.19
CA ALA A 74 12.16 -8.20 5.65
C ALA A 74 11.09 -8.66 6.67
N ALA A 75 10.68 -7.79 7.58
CA ALA A 75 9.59 -8.06 8.52
C ALA A 75 8.26 -8.19 7.79
N VAL A 76 7.99 -7.31 6.82
CA VAL A 76 6.79 -7.35 5.98
C VAL A 76 6.71 -8.66 5.18
N ALA A 77 7.82 -9.10 4.59
CA ALA A 77 7.90 -10.37 3.86
C ALA A 77 7.60 -11.61 4.74
N ARG A 78 7.74 -11.47 6.06
CA ARG A 78 7.44 -12.53 7.04
C ARG A 78 6.03 -12.42 7.64
N LEU A 79 5.29 -11.36 7.31
CA LEU A 79 3.91 -11.24 7.76
C LEU A 79 3.06 -12.35 7.14
N PRO A 80 2.14 -12.94 7.91
CA PRO A 80 1.21 -13.92 7.37
C PRO A 80 0.26 -13.24 6.38
N LEU A 81 0.00 -13.91 5.25
CA LEU A 81 -1.14 -13.59 4.41
C LEU A 81 -2.42 -13.91 5.19
N ALA A 82 -3.11 -12.91 5.74
CA ALA A 82 -4.48 -13.10 6.24
C ALA A 82 -5.43 -13.31 5.07
N GLY A 83 -6.00 -14.49 4.95
CA GLY A 83 -7.06 -14.76 3.99
C GLY A 83 -6.55 -14.76 2.55
N SER A 84 -6.67 -13.65 1.84
CA SER A 84 -6.35 -13.56 0.41
C SER A 84 -5.50 -12.34 0.04
N LEU A 85 -4.75 -12.47 -1.05
CA LEU A 85 -4.07 -11.36 -1.72
C LEU A 85 -5.04 -10.23 -2.10
N ASP A 86 -6.31 -10.54 -2.36
CA ASP A 86 -7.32 -9.55 -2.74
C ASP A 86 -7.61 -8.57 -1.60
N ALA A 87 -7.58 -9.01 -0.34
CA ALA A 87 -7.79 -8.12 0.80
C ALA A 87 -6.66 -7.09 0.94
N ILE A 88 -5.42 -7.54 0.72
CA ILE A 88 -4.23 -6.69 0.69
C ILE A 88 -4.34 -5.71 -0.48
N GLY A 89 -4.72 -6.21 -1.65
CA GLY A 89 -4.99 -5.40 -2.85
C GLY A 89 -6.05 -4.33 -2.61
N ALA A 90 -7.20 -4.70 -2.03
CA ALA A 90 -8.28 -3.76 -1.76
C ALA A 90 -7.86 -2.67 -0.77
N ALA A 91 -7.14 -3.03 0.31
CA ALA A 91 -6.69 -2.07 1.32
C ALA A 91 -5.65 -1.09 0.76
N LEU A 92 -4.68 -1.59 -0.02
CA LEU A 92 -3.68 -0.74 -0.68
C LEU A 92 -4.32 0.17 -1.74
N GLY A 93 -5.23 -0.36 -2.56
CA GLY A 93 -5.97 0.44 -3.54
C GLY A 93 -6.80 1.56 -2.89
N ALA A 94 -7.45 1.26 -1.76
CA ALA A 94 -8.17 2.26 -0.97
C ALA A 94 -7.22 3.31 -0.39
N ALA A 95 -6.05 2.91 0.12
CA ALA A 95 -5.06 3.84 0.68
C ALA A 95 -4.50 4.78 -0.40
N LEU A 96 -4.19 4.25 -1.59
CA LEU A 96 -3.78 5.02 -2.76
C LEU A 96 -4.88 5.99 -3.20
N THR A 97 -6.13 5.54 -3.28
CA THR A 97 -7.28 6.40 -3.63
C THR A 97 -7.45 7.54 -2.64
N LEU A 98 -7.22 7.30 -1.35
CA LEU A 98 -7.26 8.37 -0.34
C LEU A 98 -6.09 9.34 -0.45
N ALA A 99 -4.94 8.89 -0.93
CA ALA A 99 -3.75 9.72 -1.10
C ALA A 99 -3.79 10.58 -2.36
N PHE A 100 -4.26 10.01 -3.47
CA PHE A 100 -4.25 10.62 -4.80
C PHE A 100 -5.61 11.17 -5.24
N GLY A 101 -6.70 10.80 -4.55
CA GLY A 101 -8.06 11.00 -5.02
C GLY A 101 -8.55 9.85 -5.90
N GLU A 102 -9.83 9.86 -6.27
CA GLU A 102 -10.37 8.93 -7.27
C GLU A 102 -9.69 9.21 -8.62
N PRO A 103 -9.24 8.18 -9.37
CA PRO A 103 -8.76 8.40 -10.73
C PRO A 103 -9.92 8.99 -11.54
N GLU A 104 -9.81 10.27 -11.91
CA GLU A 104 -10.81 10.92 -12.74
C GLU A 104 -10.90 10.14 -14.06
N PRO A 105 -12.09 9.67 -14.47
CA PRO A 105 -12.22 8.93 -15.72
C PRO A 105 -11.78 9.85 -16.86
N ARG A 106 -10.64 9.51 -17.47
CA ARG A 106 -10.12 10.25 -18.62
C ARG A 106 -11.14 10.09 -19.77
N PRO A 107 -11.62 11.20 -20.36
CA PRO A 107 -12.65 11.19 -21.41
C PRO A 107 -12.20 10.52 -22.71
#